data_AF-A0A6J3MF71-F1
#
_entry.id   AF-A0A6J3MF71-F1
#
_cell.length_a   1.000
_cell.length_b   1.000
_cell.length_c   1.000
_cell.angle_alpha   90.00
_cell.angle_beta   90.00
_cell.angle_gamma   90.00
#
_symmetry.space_group_name_H-M   'P 1'
#
loop_
_entity.id
_entity.type
_entity.pdbx_description
1 polymer ?
#
loop_
_entity_poly.entity_id
_entity_poly.type
_entity_poly.pdbx_seq_one_letter_code
_entity_poly.pdbx_strand_id
1 'polypeptide(L)'
;MCIAIISTAHPDYAFVLLSNRDEVISRPTLRADWWDAPHDHVLGGRDLQRAERGTWLGMTKQGRVAVLTNFREPGLEVAKDKSRGGIVNAYLSTPPGAREETEAEFVERLAKEVGVHDVGGFTLAFGRLRAAKGSRKLRTKPTTETSASSDHPSTAHVSPSISTPDSTQPTTNHPYIPPFAKPVQTETAYPGLSLVSNRTPIPSRSDPNHEFTLPRILTTVHETHALSNSTFEDKTWPKTIHGCQLLRQALHGHVYRARGDEPALLNRLFEILRIDLLPQRQAHEDLETHANRMRGSIYINAEKGEVSSETDSTHHTEEPSVVDVIPRPRKEQLSSTAYGTMKQTVILVDHDGKVTFVERTLWDEKGRRVPDAEVEKRIEFEIEGWWNGEEEESEMSATQSAGEQEVPETG
;
A
#
# COMPACT_ATOMS: atom_id res chain seq x y z
N MET A 1 2.77 -6.36 13.21
CA MET A 1 3.05 -7.13 12.01
C MET A 1 2.63 -6.32 10.79
N CYS A 2 3.54 -5.58 10.13
CA CYS A 2 3.15 -4.71 9.02
C CYS A 2 2.37 -5.41 7.87
N ILE A 3 1.61 -4.63 7.12
CA ILE A 3 0.95 -5.07 5.89
C ILE A 3 1.04 -3.95 4.84
N ALA A 4 1.18 -4.32 3.58
CA ALA A 4 0.97 -3.47 2.43
C ALA A 4 0.00 -4.15 1.47
N ILE A 5 -0.95 -3.42 0.89
CA ILE A 5 -1.89 -3.92 -0.12
C ILE A 5 -1.81 -2.95 -1.29
N ILE A 6 -1.56 -3.47 -2.50
CA ILE A 6 -1.23 -2.67 -3.68
C ILE A 6 -2.08 -3.12 -4.86
N SER A 7 -2.59 -2.18 -5.64
CA SER A 7 -3.52 -2.44 -6.74
C SER A 7 -3.33 -1.50 -7.93
N THR A 8 -3.59 -2.03 -9.13
CA THR A 8 -3.71 -1.30 -10.41
C THR A 8 -5.13 -1.41 -10.98
N ALA A 9 -6.13 -1.70 -10.13
CA ALA A 9 -7.47 -2.07 -10.58
C ALA A 9 -8.46 -0.92 -10.72
N HIS A 10 -8.14 0.27 -10.22
CA HIS A 10 -9.04 1.41 -10.32
C HIS A 10 -8.89 2.10 -11.69
N PRO A 11 -9.99 2.44 -12.40
CA PRO A 11 -9.92 3.04 -13.74
C PRO A 11 -9.41 4.48 -13.76
N ASP A 12 -9.48 5.20 -12.64
CA ASP A 12 -8.98 6.58 -12.52
C ASP A 12 -7.59 6.66 -11.85
N TYR A 13 -7.12 5.57 -11.24
CA TYR A 13 -5.83 5.55 -10.53
C TYR A 13 -4.93 4.46 -11.09
N ALA A 14 -3.81 4.87 -11.68
CA ALA A 14 -2.78 3.97 -12.17
C ALA A 14 -2.15 3.13 -11.05
N PHE A 15 -2.15 3.64 -9.82
CA PHE A 15 -1.56 2.97 -8.66
C PHE A 15 -2.29 3.32 -7.36
N VAL A 16 -2.60 2.30 -6.57
CA VAL A 16 -3.18 2.42 -5.23
C VAL A 16 -2.36 1.58 -4.25
N LEU A 17 -1.86 2.17 -3.17
CA LEU A 17 -1.15 1.47 -2.09
C LEU A 17 -1.75 1.83 -0.73
N LEU A 18 -1.96 0.81 0.09
CA LEU A 18 -2.38 0.91 1.48
C LEU A 18 -1.33 0.24 2.36
N SER A 19 -0.98 0.82 3.50
CA SER A 19 -0.05 0.18 4.43
C SER A 19 -0.35 0.49 5.89
N ASN A 20 -0.20 -0.52 6.76
CA ASN A 20 -0.06 -0.33 8.20
C ASN A 20 1.38 -0.64 8.61
N ARG A 21 2.01 0.30 9.31
CA ARG A 21 3.21 0.05 10.10
C ARG A 21 2.81 -0.29 11.52
N ASP A 22 3.12 -1.51 11.91
CA ASP A 22 2.94 -1.97 13.27
C ASP A 22 4.28 -2.07 13.98
N GLU A 23 4.34 -1.50 15.17
CA GLU A 23 5.56 -1.42 15.96
C GLU A 23 5.23 -1.19 17.43
N VAL A 24 6.25 -1.26 18.28
CA VAL A 24 6.18 -0.74 19.65
C VAL A 24 5.77 0.73 19.62
N ILE A 25 4.68 1.08 20.29
CA ILE A 25 4.06 2.41 20.20
C ILE A 25 4.96 3.55 20.70
N SER A 26 5.89 3.25 21.61
CA SER A 26 6.84 4.23 22.14
C SER A 26 8.00 4.49 21.18
N ARG A 27 8.08 3.74 20.07
CA ARG A 27 9.18 3.88 19.13
C ARG A 27 9.09 5.23 18.41
N PRO A 28 10.06 6.13 18.62
CA PRO A 28 9.95 7.49 18.13
C PRO A 28 10.04 7.53 16.60
N THR A 29 9.17 8.32 15.97
CA THR A 29 9.14 8.51 14.51
C THR A 29 8.80 9.94 14.15
N LEU A 30 9.35 10.44 13.05
CA LEU A 30 8.79 11.60 12.37
C LEU A 30 7.60 11.17 11.51
N ARG A 31 6.59 12.03 11.44
CA ARG A 31 5.48 11.92 10.47
C ARG A 31 6.02 12.04 9.05
N ALA A 32 5.31 11.48 8.08
CA ALA A 32 5.67 11.64 6.68
C ALA A 32 5.81 13.12 6.29
N ASP A 33 6.94 13.46 5.70
CA ASP A 33 7.22 14.75 5.09
C ASP A 33 8.29 14.57 4.01
N TRP A 34 8.53 15.62 3.24
CA TRP A 34 9.77 15.73 2.47
C TRP A 34 10.95 15.70 3.42
N TRP A 35 11.94 14.87 3.13
CA TRP A 35 13.12 14.75 3.99
C TRP A 35 13.99 16.00 3.90
N ASP A 36 14.89 16.16 4.87
CA ASP A 36 15.89 17.21 4.81
C ASP A 36 16.90 16.96 3.67
N ALA A 37 17.55 18.04 3.22
CA ALA A 37 18.67 17.94 2.29
C ALA A 37 19.76 16.99 2.85
N PRO A 38 20.41 16.17 1.99
CA PRO A 38 20.36 16.18 0.51
C PRO A 38 19.27 15.29 -0.09
N HIS A 39 18.31 14.79 0.70
CA HIS A 39 17.29 13.83 0.26
C HIS A 39 15.89 14.44 0.19
N ASP A 40 15.78 15.74 -0.05
CA ASP A 40 14.54 16.53 -0.16
C ASP A 40 13.61 16.16 -1.34
N HIS A 41 14.04 15.21 -2.17
CA HIS A 41 13.23 14.55 -3.18
C HIS A 41 12.48 13.33 -2.64
N VAL A 42 12.71 12.91 -1.39
CA VAL A 42 12.08 11.73 -0.77
C VAL A 42 10.97 12.17 0.17
N LEU A 43 9.79 11.57 0.00
CA LEU A 43 8.64 11.68 0.89
C LEU A 43 8.46 10.39 1.69
N GLY A 44 8.37 10.51 3.01
CA GLY A 44 8.03 9.38 3.88
C GLY A 44 8.33 9.66 5.35
N GLY A 45 7.82 8.81 6.24
CA GLY A 45 8.15 8.90 7.67
C GLY A 45 9.62 8.55 7.95
N ARG A 46 10.11 8.91 9.14
CA ARG A 46 11.48 8.56 9.58
C ARG A 46 11.44 7.86 10.92
N ASP A 47 12.12 6.73 11.03
CA ASP A 47 12.43 6.09 12.31
C ASP A 47 13.46 6.93 13.06
N LEU A 48 13.22 7.27 14.32
CA LEU A 48 14.17 8.05 15.12
C LEU A 48 14.96 7.18 16.12
N GLN A 49 14.62 5.90 16.22
CA GLN A 49 15.24 4.98 17.18
C GLN A 49 16.69 4.63 16.78
N ARG A 50 17.02 4.72 15.49
CA ARG A 50 18.32 4.34 14.92
C ARG A 50 18.99 5.54 14.28
N ALA A 51 20.33 5.59 14.35
CA ALA A 51 21.13 6.68 13.78
C ALA A 51 20.93 6.84 12.25
N GLU A 52 20.77 5.72 11.53
CA GLU A 52 20.49 5.69 10.09
C GLU A 52 19.17 6.39 9.71
N ARG A 53 18.24 6.51 10.67
CA ARG A 53 16.91 7.05 10.48
C ARG A 53 16.16 6.40 9.31
N GLY A 54 16.03 5.08 9.32
CA GLY A 54 15.37 4.31 8.26
C GLY A 54 13.90 4.70 8.02
N THR A 55 13.34 4.36 6.86
CA THR A 55 11.89 4.41 6.59
C THR A 55 11.30 3.02 6.32
N TRP A 56 9.98 2.89 6.46
CA TRP A 56 9.23 1.67 6.16
C TRP A 56 8.49 1.74 4.81
N LEU A 57 8.16 2.96 4.39
CA LEU A 57 7.44 3.27 3.16
C LEU A 57 7.82 4.69 2.76
N GLY A 58 8.07 4.89 1.47
CA GLY A 58 8.24 6.22 0.91
C GLY A 58 8.17 6.24 -0.59
N MET A 59 8.17 7.45 -1.12
CA MET A 59 8.16 7.71 -2.56
C MET A 59 8.95 8.97 -2.88
N THR A 60 9.57 9.04 -4.05
CA THR A 60 10.30 10.23 -4.51
C THR A 60 9.48 11.09 -5.45
N LYS A 61 9.89 12.35 -5.64
CA LYS A 61 9.33 13.24 -6.68
C LYS A 61 9.40 12.62 -8.07
N GLN A 62 10.41 11.78 -8.34
CA GLN A 62 10.64 11.11 -9.63
C GLN A 62 9.90 9.77 -9.77
N GLY A 63 9.01 9.43 -8.84
CA GLY A 63 8.14 8.27 -8.91
C GLY A 63 8.76 6.97 -8.40
N ARG A 64 9.94 6.97 -7.78
CA ARG A 64 10.44 5.77 -7.07
C ARG A 64 9.55 5.53 -5.87
N VAL A 65 9.05 4.31 -5.69
CA VAL A 65 8.27 3.89 -4.52
C VAL A 65 8.91 2.66 -3.91
N ALA A 66 8.94 2.58 -2.58
CA ALA A 66 9.42 1.40 -1.87
C ALA A 66 8.67 1.20 -0.56
N VAL A 67 8.25 -0.03 -0.29
CA VAL A 67 7.55 -0.45 0.92
C VAL A 67 8.14 -1.76 1.45
N LEU A 68 8.41 -1.81 2.75
CA LEU A 68 9.03 -2.95 3.40
C LEU A 68 8.15 -3.52 4.51
N THR A 69 7.89 -4.83 4.45
CA THR A 69 7.26 -5.58 5.54
C THR A 69 8.30 -6.44 6.24
N ASN A 70 8.46 -6.18 7.54
CA ASN A 70 9.33 -6.95 8.42
C ASN A 70 8.77 -8.36 8.60
N PHE A 71 9.56 -9.43 8.64
CA PHE A 71 9.12 -10.67 9.28
C PHE A 71 9.95 -10.96 10.53
N ARG A 72 9.27 -11.42 11.58
CA ARG A 72 9.89 -11.67 12.89
C ARG A 72 10.19 -13.16 12.98
N GLU A 73 11.46 -13.47 13.15
CA GLU A 73 11.92 -14.84 13.42
C GLU A 73 12.25 -14.96 14.89
N PRO A 74 11.58 -15.85 15.64
CA PRO A 74 12.00 -16.20 16.98
C PRO A 74 13.46 -16.70 16.97
N GLY A 75 14.26 -16.24 17.93
CA GLY A 75 15.62 -16.75 18.16
C GLY A 75 16.72 -16.25 17.22
N LEU A 76 16.43 -15.39 16.23
CA LEU A 76 17.46 -14.83 15.36
C LEU A 76 18.10 -13.59 16.02
N GLU A 77 19.41 -13.63 16.25
CA GLU A 77 20.17 -12.43 16.62
C GLU A 77 20.32 -11.53 15.39
N VAL A 78 19.59 -10.42 15.38
CA VAL A 78 19.71 -9.41 14.32
C VAL A 78 20.87 -8.48 14.66
N ALA A 79 21.72 -8.17 13.69
CA ALA A 79 22.82 -7.22 13.86
C ALA A 79 22.26 -5.89 14.40
N LYS A 80 22.78 -5.45 15.55
CA LYS A 80 22.20 -4.32 16.31
C LYS A 80 22.44 -2.98 15.64
N ASP A 81 23.34 -2.91 14.69
CA ASP A 81 23.83 -1.71 14.00
C ASP A 81 23.15 -1.44 12.65
N LYS A 82 22.57 -2.46 11.99
CA LYS A 82 21.86 -2.30 10.71
C LYS A 82 20.35 -2.31 10.88
N SER A 83 19.64 -1.45 10.12
CA SER A 83 18.18 -1.39 10.15
C SER A 83 17.57 -1.81 8.81
N ARG A 84 16.42 -2.51 8.85
CA ARG A 84 15.65 -2.80 7.63
C ARG A 84 15.20 -1.53 6.91
N GLY A 85 14.95 -0.44 7.65
CA GLY A 85 14.59 0.83 7.03
C GLY A 85 15.73 1.47 6.24
N GLY A 86 16.98 1.07 6.49
CA GLY A 86 18.14 1.40 5.68
C GLY A 86 18.06 0.91 4.25
N ILE A 87 17.46 -0.27 4.04
CA ILE A 87 17.23 -0.84 2.70
C ILE A 87 16.31 0.06 1.89
N VAL A 88 15.24 0.56 2.53
CA VAL A 88 14.29 1.47 1.87
C VAL A 88 14.95 2.80 1.55
N ASN A 89 15.73 3.35 2.50
CA ASN A 89 16.54 4.55 2.27
C ASN A 89 17.49 4.37 1.08
N ALA A 90 18.20 3.23 0.99
CA ALA A 90 19.17 2.97 -0.07
C ALA A 90 18.58 3.00 -1.49
N TYR A 91 17.27 2.72 -1.64
CA TYR A 91 16.58 2.84 -2.92
C TYR A 91 16.04 4.25 -3.19
N LEU A 92 15.45 4.87 -2.16
CA LEU A 92 14.75 6.16 -2.29
C LEU A 92 15.73 7.34 -2.34
N SER A 93 16.86 7.27 -1.65
CA SER A 93 17.85 8.33 -1.54
C SER A 93 18.78 8.46 -2.76
N THR A 94 18.58 7.67 -3.81
CA THR A 94 19.34 7.81 -5.07
C THR A 94 19.11 9.20 -5.65
N PRO A 95 20.16 10.03 -5.83
CA PRO A 95 19.99 11.41 -6.28
C PRO A 95 19.21 11.54 -7.59
N PRO A 96 18.34 12.56 -7.73
CA PRO A 96 17.73 12.88 -9.01
C PRO A 96 18.79 13.12 -10.09
N GLY A 97 18.61 12.54 -11.27
CA GLY A 97 19.55 12.68 -12.40
C GLY A 97 20.80 11.79 -12.32
N ALA A 98 21.00 11.02 -11.24
CA ALA A 98 21.99 9.94 -11.26
C ALA A 98 21.62 8.91 -12.34
N ARG A 99 22.61 8.18 -12.87
CA ARG A 99 22.37 7.06 -13.80
C ARG A 99 21.29 6.16 -13.20
N GLU A 100 20.26 5.86 -13.98
CA GLU A 100 19.20 4.97 -13.54
C GLU A 100 19.78 3.56 -13.38
N GLU A 101 20.11 3.22 -12.13
CA GLU A 101 20.45 1.87 -11.71
C GLU A 101 19.26 0.96 -12.02
N THR A 102 19.51 -0.13 -12.74
CA THR A 102 18.51 -1.18 -12.93
C THR A 102 18.18 -1.82 -11.59
N GLU A 103 16.97 -2.33 -11.43
CA GLU A 103 16.58 -2.98 -10.18
C GLU A 103 17.47 -4.20 -9.85
N ALA A 104 18.01 -4.87 -10.88
CA ALA A 104 18.99 -5.94 -10.69
C ALA A 104 20.31 -5.45 -10.08
N GLU A 105 20.84 -4.35 -10.59
CA GLU A 105 22.03 -3.71 -10.04
C GLU A 105 21.79 -3.22 -8.60
N PHE A 106 20.61 -2.65 -8.33
CA PHE A 106 20.21 -2.26 -6.98
C PHE A 106 20.25 -3.44 -6.01
N VAL A 107 19.70 -4.59 -6.42
CA VAL A 107 19.67 -5.80 -5.57
C VAL A 107 21.06 -6.38 -5.36
N GLU A 108 21.90 -6.37 -6.39
CA GLU A 108 23.29 -6.81 -6.28
C GLU A 108 24.09 -5.93 -5.31
N ARG A 109 23.93 -4.60 -5.42
CA ARG A 109 24.50 -3.63 -4.49
C ARG A 109 23.97 -3.85 -3.07
N LEU A 110 22.67 -4.09 -2.93
CA LEU A 110 22.05 -4.40 -1.63
C LEU A 110 22.69 -5.64 -1.00
N ALA A 111 22.82 -6.73 -1.76
CA ALA A 111 23.41 -7.98 -1.30
C ALA A 111 24.89 -7.83 -0.88
N LYS A 112 25.68 -7.05 -1.64
CA LYS A 112 27.13 -6.87 -1.40
C LYS A 112 27.46 -5.83 -0.33
N GLU A 113 26.80 -4.67 -0.35
CA GLU A 113 27.20 -3.49 0.43
C GLU A 113 26.35 -3.30 1.68
N VAL A 114 25.04 -3.54 1.58
CA VAL A 114 24.11 -3.29 2.68
C VAL A 114 24.10 -4.47 3.66
N GLY A 115 24.51 -5.67 3.23
CA GLY A 115 24.53 -6.87 4.05
C GLY A 115 23.10 -7.33 4.36
N VAL A 116 22.36 -7.67 3.30
CA VAL A 116 20.96 -8.14 3.35
C VAL A 116 20.74 -9.30 4.32
N HIS A 117 21.77 -10.11 4.54
CA HIS A 117 21.75 -11.24 5.47
C HIS A 117 22.03 -10.84 6.93
N ASP A 118 22.59 -9.65 7.18
CA ASP A 118 22.89 -9.14 8.51
C ASP A 118 21.66 -8.48 9.17
N VAL A 119 20.64 -8.13 8.38
CA VAL A 119 19.37 -7.62 8.90
C VAL A 119 18.37 -8.75 9.12
N GLY A 120 17.49 -8.55 10.09
CA GLY A 120 16.36 -9.44 10.32
C GLY A 120 15.46 -9.51 9.09
N GLY A 121 14.59 -10.50 9.10
CA GLY A 121 13.72 -10.78 7.98
C GLY A 121 12.95 -9.61 7.37
N PHE A 122 12.92 -9.51 6.03
CA PHE A 122 12.05 -8.59 5.30
C PHE A 122 11.55 -9.11 3.95
N THR A 123 10.45 -8.50 3.48
CA THR A 123 10.04 -8.44 2.07
C THR A 123 9.95 -6.96 1.66
N LEU A 124 10.60 -6.61 0.56
CA LEU A 124 10.62 -5.27 -0.05
C LEU A 124 9.90 -5.33 -1.39
N ALA A 125 8.90 -4.47 -1.60
CA ALA A 125 8.41 -4.13 -2.94
C ALA A 125 8.90 -2.73 -3.31
N PHE A 126 9.47 -2.60 -4.50
CA PHE A 126 10.05 -1.36 -4.96
C PHE A 126 10.03 -1.26 -6.48
N GLY A 127 10.11 -0.03 -6.99
CA GLY A 127 10.14 0.24 -8.42
C GLY A 127 9.89 1.71 -8.70
N ARG A 128 9.85 2.06 -9.98
CA ARG A 128 9.57 3.42 -10.44
C ARG A 128 8.25 3.48 -11.20
N LEU A 129 7.34 4.33 -10.73
CA LEU A 129 6.08 4.64 -11.39
C LEU A 129 6.33 5.63 -12.53
N ARG A 130 5.69 5.38 -13.67
CA ARG A 130 5.76 6.21 -14.89
C ARG A 130 4.52 5.97 -15.73
N ALA A 131 4.20 6.92 -16.63
CA ALA A 131 3.13 6.75 -17.59
C ALA A 131 3.39 5.52 -18.48
N ALA A 132 2.32 4.85 -18.88
CA ALA A 132 2.42 3.76 -19.86
C ALA A 132 2.82 4.33 -21.22
N LYS A 133 3.73 3.66 -21.95
CA LYS A 133 4.12 4.08 -23.30
C LYS A 133 2.87 4.21 -24.19
N GLY A 134 2.70 5.36 -24.85
CA GLY A 134 1.59 5.63 -25.77
C GLY A 134 0.25 5.98 -25.12
N SER A 135 0.17 6.06 -23.78
CA SER A 135 -1.08 6.38 -23.07
C SER A 135 -1.60 7.79 -23.34
N ARG A 136 -0.72 8.76 -23.66
CA ARG A 136 -1.11 10.15 -23.93
C ARG A 136 -1.94 10.30 -25.22
N LYS A 137 -1.71 9.44 -26.22
CA LYS A 137 -2.42 9.45 -27.52
C LYS A 137 -3.84 8.87 -27.44
N LEU A 138 -4.12 7.97 -26.50
CA LEU A 138 -5.47 7.41 -26.33
C LEU A 138 -6.46 8.41 -25.73
N ARG A 139 -5.98 9.44 -25.02
CA ARG A 139 -6.82 10.41 -24.30
C ARG A 139 -7.28 11.60 -25.15
N THR A 140 -6.61 11.87 -26.27
CA THR A 140 -6.88 13.05 -27.12
C THR A 140 -7.91 12.80 -28.22
N LYS A 141 -8.53 11.61 -28.31
CA LYS A 141 -9.72 11.40 -29.14
C LYS A 141 -10.98 11.66 -28.30
N PRO A 142 -11.71 12.76 -28.51
CA PRO A 142 -13.07 12.88 -28.00
C PRO A 142 -13.95 11.94 -28.83
N THR A 143 -14.61 10.99 -28.18
CA THR A 143 -15.70 10.21 -28.79
C THR A 143 -16.90 11.15 -28.95
N THR A 144 -16.99 11.79 -30.12
CA THR A 144 -18.27 12.28 -30.61
C THR A 144 -19.11 11.06 -31.01
N GLU A 145 -19.93 10.57 -30.08
CA GLU A 145 -21.07 9.70 -30.42
C GLU A 145 -22.37 10.49 -30.22
N THR A 146 -22.78 11.06 -31.35
CA THR A 146 -24.13 11.14 -31.91
C THR A 146 -25.31 10.83 -30.98
N SER A 147 -26.10 11.88 -30.74
CA SER A 147 -27.50 11.81 -30.32
C SER A 147 -28.30 10.86 -31.22
N ALA A 148 -28.90 9.83 -30.64
CA ALA A 148 -29.99 9.07 -31.24
C ALA A 148 -31.23 9.17 -30.35
N SER A 149 -32.36 9.31 -31.04
CA SER A 149 -33.66 9.81 -30.61
C SER A 149 -34.34 9.03 -29.48
N SER A 150 -35.08 9.81 -28.70
CA SER A 150 -36.25 9.41 -27.93
C SER A 150 -37.20 8.49 -28.69
N ASP A 151 -37.60 7.38 -28.05
CA ASP A 151 -38.94 6.83 -28.19
C ASP A 151 -39.38 6.19 -26.86
N HIS A 152 -40.34 6.84 -26.21
CA HIS A 152 -41.11 6.32 -25.09
C HIS A 152 -42.32 5.54 -25.63
N PRO A 153 -42.77 4.49 -24.91
CA PRO A 153 -44.19 4.23 -24.81
C PRO A 153 -44.68 4.34 -23.36
N SER A 154 -45.55 5.34 -23.17
CA SER A 154 -46.77 5.40 -22.36
C SER A 154 -46.94 4.43 -21.17
N THR A 155 -46.97 5.07 -19.99
CA THR A 155 -47.79 4.82 -18.80
C THR A 155 -48.91 3.76 -18.86
N ALA A 156 -48.93 2.88 -17.86
CA ALA A 156 -50.14 2.29 -17.31
C ALA A 156 -50.19 2.58 -15.79
N HIS A 157 -51.26 3.26 -15.38
CA HIS A 157 -51.62 3.56 -14.00
C HIS A 157 -51.97 2.28 -13.23
N VAL A 158 -51.43 2.11 -12.02
CA VAL A 158 -52.02 1.27 -10.97
C VAL A 158 -51.95 2.03 -9.65
N SER A 159 -53.12 2.24 -9.05
CA SER A 159 -53.37 2.96 -7.79
C SER A 159 -52.79 2.23 -6.55
N PRO A 160 -52.51 2.93 -5.44
CA PRO A 160 -51.96 2.31 -4.24
C PRO A 160 -53.08 1.75 -3.36
N SER A 161 -53.02 0.44 -3.06
CA SER A 161 -53.71 -0.13 -1.91
C SER A 161 -52.77 -0.13 -0.71
N ILE A 162 -53.17 0.61 0.32
CA ILE A 162 -52.53 0.65 1.63
C ILE A 162 -52.89 -0.66 2.36
N SER A 163 -51.88 -1.45 2.72
CA SER A 163 -51.98 -2.51 3.72
C SER A 163 -50.86 -2.31 4.75
N THR A 164 -51.27 -2.31 6.01
CA THR A 164 -50.46 -2.14 7.22
C THR A 164 -49.40 -3.25 7.39
N PRO A 165 -48.26 -2.97 8.07
CA PRO A 165 -47.19 -3.94 8.22
C PRO A 165 -47.44 -4.88 9.41
N ASP A 166 -47.16 -6.17 9.21
CA ASP A 166 -47.00 -7.14 10.29
C ASP A 166 -45.59 -7.77 10.24
N SER A 167 -44.98 -7.79 11.42
CA SER A 167 -43.87 -8.61 11.94
C SER A 167 -42.69 -9.06 11.06
N THR A 168 -41.51 -8.52 11.43
CA THR A 168 -40.21 -9.22 11.63
C THR A 168 -39.57 -10.01 10.48
N GLN A 169 -38.65 -9.39 9.72
CA GLN A 169 -37.34 -9.96 9.32
C GLN A 169 -36.36 -8.85 8.90
N PRO A 170 -35.05 -8.91 9.24
CA PRO A 170 -34.06 -7.96 8.73
C PRO A 170 -33.68 -8.33 7.29
N THR A 171 -34.20 -7.59 6.31
CA THR A 171 -33.76 -7.73 4.91
C THR A 171 -32.40 -7.03 4.75
N THR A 172 -31.31 -7.79 4.64
CA THR A 172 -30.03 -7.27 4.16
C THR A 172 -30.10 -7.08 2.65
N ASN A 173 -30.74 -6.00 2.20
CA ASN A 173 -30.64 -5.54 0.81
C ASN A 173 -29.25 -4.93 0.58
N HIS A 174 -28.23 -5.75 0.44
CA HIS A 174 -26.98 -5.31 -0.17
C HIS A 174 -27.19 -5.28 -1.70
N PRO A 175 -27.09 -4.10 -2.36
CA PRO A 175 -27.24 -4.04 -3.82
C PRO A 175 -26.21 -4.94 -4.48
N TYR A 176 -26.66 -5.84 -5.35
CA TYR A 176 -25.80 -6.69 -6.18
C TYR A 176 -24.86 -5.79 -6.99
N ILE A 177 -23.55 -5.91 -6.76
CA ILE A 177 -22.51 -5.23 -7.53
C ILE A 177 -21.94 -6.27 -8.51
N PRO A 178 -22.21 -6.17 -9.83
CA PRO A 178 -21.75 -7.15 -10.80
C PRO A 178 -20.21 -7.13 -10.87
N PRO A 179 -19.50 -8.28 -10.79
CA PRO A 179 -18.04 -8.30 -10.82
C PRO A 179 -17.50 -7.57 -12.06
N PHE A 180 -16.32 -6.96 -11.96
CA PHE A 180 -15.61 -6.45 -13.15
C PHE A 180 -15.62 -7.54 -14.23
N ALA A 181 -15.99 -7.15 -15.45
CA ALA A 181 -15.88 -8.05 -16.60
C ALA A 181 -14.47 -8.66 -16.60
N LYS A 182 -14.38 -9.97 -16.88
CA LYS A 182 -13.07 -10.60 -17.09
C LYS A 182 -12.32 -9.74 -18.12
N PRO A 183 -11.06 -9.37 -17.86
CA PRO A 183 -10.35 -8.45 -18.73
C PRO A 183 -10.38 -8.98 -20.16
N VAL A 184 -10.71 -8.10 -21.11
CA VAL A 184 -10.22 -8.27 -22.47
C VAL A 184 -8.70 -8.25 -22.31
N GLN A 185 -8.03 -9.35 -22.64
CA GLN A 185 -6.58 -9.44 -22.58
C GLN A 185 -5.98 -8.43 -23.57
N THR A 186 -5.80 -7.19 -23.14
CA THR A 186 -4.88 -6.27 -23.80
C THR A 186 -3.49 -6.71 -23.33
N GLU A 187 -2.70 -7.28 -24.23
CA GLU A 187 -1.36 -7.87 -24.02
C GLU A 187 -0.29 -6.88 -23.51
N THR A 188 -0.67 -5.71 -23.01
CA THR A 188 0.27 -4.68 -22.55
C THR A 188 0.84 -5.09 -21.19
N ALA A 189 1.99 -5.77 -21.22
CA ALA A 189 2.78 -6.06 -20.03
C ALA A 189 3.42 -4.77 -19.49
N TYR A 190 3.20 -4.49 -18.21
CA TYR A 190 3.82 -3.40 -17.47
C TYR A 190 5.06 -3.91 -16.75
N PRO A 191 6.08 -3.05 -16.53
CA PRO A 191 7.22 -3.41 -15.71
C PRO A 191 6.80 -3.84 -14.30
N GLY A 192 5.79 -3.21 -13.69
CA GLY A 192 5.38 -3.52 -12.32
C GLY A 192 6.46 -3.25 -11.27
N LEU A 193 6.21 -3.68 -10.03
CA LEU A 193 7.15 -3.55 -8.91
C LEU A 193 7.95 -4.82 -8.72
N SER A 194 9.26 -4.68 -8.48
CA SER A 194 10.15 -5.76 -8.11
C SER A 194 10.02 -6.13 -6.63
N LEU A 195 10.21 -7.40 -6.33
CA LEU A 195 10.17 -7.96 -4.98
C LEU A 195 11.53 -8.55 -4.59
N VAL A 196 11.96 -8.25 -3.37
CA VAL A 196 13.17 -8.83 -2.77
C VAL A 196 12.85 -9.27 -1.35
N SER A 197 13.28 -10.48 -1.01
CA SER A 197 13.21 -11.02 0.34
C SER A 197 14.53 -11.68 0.68
N ASN A 198 15.06 -11.44 1.88
CA ASN A 198 16.28 -12.10 2.35
C ASN A 198 16.06 -13.55 2.84
N ARG A 199 14.88 -14.13 2.56
CA ARG A 199 14.58 -15.58 2.73
C ARG A 199 14.16 -16.26 1.44
N THR A 200 14.16 -15.53 0.34
CA THR A 200 14.05 -16.11 -0.99
C THR A 200 15.43 -16.01 -1.64
N PRO A 201 15.94 -17.07 -2.27
CA PRO A 201 17.20 -16.98 -3.01
C PRO A 201 17.16 -15.80 -3.98
N ILE A 202 18.14 -14.92 -3.87
CA ILE A 202 18.37 -13.89 -4.88
C ILE A 202 19.15 -14.58 -5.99
N PRO A 203 18.65 -14.66 -7.23
CA PRO A 203 19.42 -15.21 -8.35
C PRO A 203 20.78 -14.50 -8.42
N SER A 204 21.88 -15.18 -8.69
CA SER A 204 23.15 -14.50 -8.94
C SER A 204 23.31 -14.27 -10.43
N ARG A 205 23.77 -13.08 -10.84
CA ARG A 205 24.21 -12.83 -12.24
C ARG A 205 25.38 -13.73 -12.67
N SER A 206 26.06 -14.38 -11.73
CA SER A 206 27.18 -15.28 -12.00
C SER A 206 26.75 -16.70 -12.40
N ASP A 207 25.46 -17.03 -12.39
CA ASP A 207 24.99 -18.32 -12.93
C ASP A 207 24.78 -18.17 -14.44
N PRO A 208 25.67 -18.72 -15.29
CA PRO A 208 25.55 -18.61 -16.74
C PRO A 208 24.32 -19.31 -17.32
N ASN A 209 23.63 -20.14 -16.52
CA ASN A 209 22.42 -20.87 -16.94
C ASN A 209 21.11 -20.26 -16.42
N HIS A 210 21.16 -19.15 -15.68
CA HIS A 210 19.96 -18.52 -15.12
C HIS A 210 19.92 -17.02 -15.40
N GLU A 211 18.94 -16.58 -16.18
CA GLU A 211 18.68 -15.15 -16.38
C GLU A 211 18.23 -14.54 -15.04
N PHE A 212 19.00 -13.58 -14.52
CA PHE A 212 18.66 -12.88 -13.29
C PHE A 212 17.31 -12.18 -13.46
N THR A 213 16.26 -12.75 -12.85
CA THR A 213 14.91 -12.21 -12.92
C THR A 213 14.36 -12.05 -11.50
N LEU A 214 14.06 -10.81 -11.12
CA LEU A 214 13.39 -10.54 -9.85
C LEU A 214 11.91 -10.92 -9.97
N PRO A 215 11.30 -11.53 -8.93
CA PRO A 215 9.85 -11.66 -8.88
C PRO A 215 9.20 -10.28 -8.96
N ARG A 216 8.10 -10.16 -9.73
CA ARG A 216 7.40 -8.89 -9.94
C ARG A 216 5.91 -9.02 -9.66
N ILE A 217 5.31 -7.91 -9.26
CA ILE A 217 3.87 -7.73 -9.11
C ILE A 217 3.40 -6.53 -9.91
N LEU A 218 2.11 -6.47 -10.21
CA LEU A 218 1.50 -5.36 -10.94
C LEU A 218 2.07 -5.23 -12.36
N THR A 219 2.35 -6.37 -12.99
CA THR A 219 2.77 -6.45 -14.39
C THR A 219 1.58 -6.35 -15.35
N THR A 220 0.35 -6.32 -14.81
CA THR A 220 -0.90 -6.14 -15.57
C THR A 220 -1.81 -5.11 -14.91
N VAL A 221 -2.72 -4.56 -15.70
CA VAL A 221 -3.87 -3.79 -15.16
C VAL A 221 -4.82 -4.72 -14.42
N HIS A 222 -5.52 -4.20 -13.42
CA HIS A 222 -6.45 -4.98 -12.57
C HIS A 222 -5.80 -6.02 -11.65
N GLU A 223 -4.51 -5.86 -11.39
CA GLU A 223 -3.77 -6.71 -10.48
C GLU A 223 -3.89 -6.19 -9.04
N THR A 224 -3.87 -7.08 -8.05
CA THR A 224 -3.92 -6.69 -6.63
C THR A 224 -3.20 -7.71 -5.77
N HIS A 225 -2.24 -7.23 -4.99
CA HIS A 225 -1.34 -8.02 -4.16
C HIS A 225 -1.25 -7.46 -2.75
N ALA A 226 -0.83 -8.30 -1.80
CA ALA A 226 -0.56 -7.89 -0.45
C ALA A 226 0.73 -8.53 0.05
N LEU A 227 1.48 -7.75 0.84
CA LEU A 227 2.73 -8.12 1.48
C LEU A 227 2.54 -8.05 2.98
N SER A 228 3.20 -8.95 3.70
CA SER A 228 3.14 -9.01 5.15
C SER A 228 4.46 -9.56 5.69
N ASN A 229 4.47 -9.93 6.96
CA ASN A 229 5.57 -10.54 7.69
C ASN A 229 5.86 -11.98 7.26
N SER A 230 5.95 -12.24 5.96
CA SER A 230 6.31 -13.52 5.36
C SER A 230 7.03 -13.31 4.02
N THR A 231 7.55 -14.40 3.46
CA THR A 231 7.95 -14.41 2.04
C THR A 231 6.73 -14.10 1.18
N PHE A 232 6.96 -13.49 0.02
CA PHE A 232 5.89 -13.11 -0.90
C PHE A 232 5.02 -14.30 -1.35
N GLU A 233 5.64 -15.47 -1.51
CA GLU A 233 4.96 -16.69 -1.94
C GLU A 233 4.10 -17.33 -0.84
N ASP A 234 4.29 -16.92 0.43
CA ASP A 234 3.51 -17.42 1.55
C ASP A 234 2.09 -16.85 1.54
N LYS A 235 1.17 -17.65 1.01
CA LYS A 235 -0.27 -17.37 0.99
C LYS A 235 -1.00 -17.83 2.25
N THR A 236 -0.31 -18.27 3.30
CA THR A 236 -0.96 -18.77 4.53
C THR A 236 -1.40 -17.66 5.49
N TRP A 237 -1.18 -16.39 5.14
CA TRP A 237 -1.51 -15.23 5.96
C TRP A 237 -2.94 -14.74 5.69
N PRO A 238 -3.91 -14.94 6.60
CA PRO A 238 -5.30 -14.60 6.32
C PRO A 238 -5.49 -13.11 6.01
N LYS A 239 -4.78 -12.22 6.71
CA LYS A 239 -4.88 -10.77 6.47
C LYS A 239 -4.43 -10.32 5.07
N THR A 240 -3.50 -11.03 4.42
CA THR A 240 -3.07 -10.66 3.06
C THR A 240 -4.12 -11.08 2.04
N ILE A 241 -4.69 -12.28 2.19
CA ILE A 241 -5.81 -12.76 1.36
C ILE A 241 -7.02 -11.84 1.52
N HIS A 242 -7.45 -11.62 2.77
CA HIS A 242 -8.61 -10.78 3.06
C HIS A 242 -8.37 -9.33 2.63
N GLY A 243 -7.19 -8.77 2.91
CA GLY A 243 -6.84 -7.41 2.49
C GLY A 243 -6.97 -7.22 0.97
N CYS A 244 -6.47 -8.18 0.18
CA CYS A 244 -6.63 -8.19 -1.27
C CYS A 244 -8.10 -8.26 -1.71
N GLN A 245 -8.93 -9.06 -1.05
CA GLN A 245 -10.36 -9.16 -1.35
C GLN A 245 -11.10 -7.86 -1.03
N LEU A 246 -10.84 -7.30 0.16
CA LEU A 246 -11.42 -6.06 0.64
C LEU A 246 -11.04 -4.87 -0.25
N LEU A 247 -9.77 -4.78 -0.66
CA LEU A 247 -9.35 -3.72 -1.58
C LEU A 247 -10.06 -3.82 -2.92
N ARG A 248 -10.13 -5.01 -3.53
CA ARG A 248 -10.88 -5.21 -4.78
C ARG A 248 -12.34 -4.77 -4.64
N GLN A 249 -13.00 -5.15 -3.54
CA GLN A 249 -14.38 -4.76 -3.27
C GLN A 249 -14.54 -3.25 -3.05
N ALA A 250 -13.61 -2.61 -2.33
CA ALA A 250 -13.64 -1.18 -2.07
C ALA A 250 -13.45 -0.36 -3.35
N LEU A 251 -12.46 -0.71 -4.18
CA LEU A 251 -12.21 -0.06 -5.47
C LEU A 251 -13.43 -0.22 -6.38
N HIS A 252 -13.95 -1.44 -6.50
CA HIS A 252 -15.12 -1.72 -7.33
C HIS A 252 -16.37 -0.99 -6.85
N GLY A 253 -16.64 -1.02 -5.54
CA GLY A 253 -17.76 -0.30 -4.94
C GLY A 253 -17.66 1.21 -5.11
N HIS A 254 -16.44 1.77 -5.04
CA HIS A 254 -16.21 3.18 -5.33
C HIS A 254 -16.51 3.51 -6.79
N VAL A 255 -15.96 2.76 -7.75
CA VAL A 255 -16.23 2.95 -9.19
C VAL A 255 -17.73 2.93 -9.50
N TYR A 256 -18.50 2.05 -8.86
CA TYR A 256 -19.93 1.95 -9.14
C TYR A 256 -20.78 3.03 -8.45
N ARG A 257 -20.41 3.45 -7.23
CA ARG A 257 -21.28 4.26 -6.37
C ARG A 257 -20.85 5.71 -6.19
N ALA A 258 -19.58 6.01 -6.44
CA ALA A 258 -18.97 7.29 -6.07
C ALA A 258 -17.75 7.65 -6.94
N ARG A 259 -17.66 7.17 -8.20
CA ARG A 259 -16.52 7.45 -9.07
C ARG A 259 -16.30 8.96 -9.21
N GLY A 260 -15.06 9.41 -9.03
CA GLY A 260 -14.69 10.83 -9.00
C GLY A 260 -14.69 11.47 -7.60
N ASP A 261 -15.22 10.79 -6.57
CA ASP A 261 -15.18 11.26 -5.18
C ASP A 261 -13.95 10.67 -4.45
N GLU A 262 -12.79 11.30 -4.65
CA GLU A 262 -11.54 10.87 -3.98
C GLU A 262 -11.66 10.81 -2.45
N PRO A 263 -12.26 11.79 -1.74
CA PRO A 263 -12.50 11.66 -0.29
C PRO A 263 -13.28 10.39 0.09
N ALA A 264 -14.33 10.03 -0.65
CA ALA A 264 -15.06 8.79 -0.40
C ALA A 264 -14.20 7.54 -0.64
N LEU A 265 -13.31 7.56 -1.65
CA LEU A 265 -12.34 6.48 -1.84
C LEU A 265 -11.38 6.39 -0.66
N LEU A 266 -10.71 7.49 -0.29
CA LEU A 266 -9.75 7.52 0.81
C LEU A 266 -10.37 6.98 2.11
N ASN A 267 -11.59 7.38 2.43
CA ASN A 267 -12.30 6.87 3.60
C ASN A 267 -12.46 5.34 3.56
N ARG A 268 -12.90 4.77 2.44
CA ARG A 268 -13.01 3.30 2.27
C ARG A 268 -11.66 2.61 2.40
N LEU A 269 -10.59 3.20 1.86
CA LEU A 269 -9.25 2.61 1.94
C LEU A 269 -8.73 2.61 3.38
N PHE A 270 -8.96 3.67 4.14
CA PHE A 270 -8.61 3.70 5.57
C PHE A 270 -9.51 2.79 6.43
N GLU A 271 -10.77 2.55 6.05
CA GLU A 271 -11.62 1.55 6.71
C GLU A 271 -11.00 0.16 6.64
N ILE A 272 -10.42 -0.22 5.49
CA ILE A 272 -9.69 -1.49 5.35
C ILE A 272 -8.53 -1.55 6.35
N LEU A 273 -7.74 -0.48 6.44
CA LEU A 273 -6.60 -0.40 7.35
C LEU A 273 -6.98 -0.42 8.84
N ARG A 274 -8.26 -0.26 9.18
CA ARG A 274 -8.80 -0.31 10.55
C ARG A 274 -9.45 -1.64 10.92
N ILE A 275 -9.43 -2.65 10.05
CA ILE A 275 -10.05 -3.95 10.33
C ILE A 275 -9.29 -4.67 11.43
N ASP A 276 -9.91 -4.72 12.61
CA ASP A 276 -9.40 -5.30 13.85
C ASP A 276 -10.08 -6.65 14.12
N LEU A 277 -9.41 -7.73 13.76
CA LEU A 277 -9.80 -9.12 14.07
C LEU A 277 -8.94 -9.70 15.21
N LEU A 278 -8.10 -8.90 15.85
CA LEU A 278 -7.25 -9.35 16.95
C LEU A 278 -8.14 -9.56 18.19
N PRO A 279 -8.15 -10.74 18.83
CA PRO A 279 -8.82 -10.91 20.11
C PRO A 279 -8.05 -10.24 21.26
N GLN A 280 -8.71 -9.98 22.39
CA GLN A 280 -8.02 -9.54 23.60
C GLN A 280 -7.08 -10.65 24.10
N ARG A 281 -5.82 -10.29 24.41
CA ARG A 281 -4.86 -11.19 25.04
C ARG A 281 -5.37 -11.65 26.40
N GLN A 282 -5.34 -12.96 26.63
CA GLN A 282 -5.73 -13.54 27.92
C GLN A 282 -4.56 -13.48 28.91
N ALA A 283 -4.83 -13.42 30.22
CA ALA A 283 -3.79 -13.32 31.25
C ALA A 283 -2.80 -14.50 31.22
N HIS A 284 -3.27 -15.69 30.87
CA HIS A 284 -2.48 -16.92 30.76
C HIS A 284 -1.84 -17.11 29.37
N GLU A 285 -2.13 -16.25 28.40
CA GLU A 285 -1.60 -16.37 27.04
C GLU A 285 -0.21 -15.74 26.96
N ASP A 286 0.78 -16.53 26.54
CA ASP A 286 2.12 -16.02 26.27
C ASP A 286 2.12 -15.04 25.09
N LEU A 287 3.18 -14.22 24.99
CA LEU A 287 3.25 -13.16 23.99
C LEU A 287 3.40 -13.69 22.55
N GLU A 288 4.00 -14.87 22.36
CA GLU A 288 4.24 -15.46 21.06
C GLU A 288 2.95 -16.05 20.48
N THR A 289 2.19 -16.78 21.31
CA THR A 289 0.85 -17.27 20.97
C THR A 289 -0.06 -16.11 20.59
N HIS A 290 -0.05 -15.03 21.37
CA HIS A 290 -0.82 -13.84 21.04
C HIS A 290 -0.35 -13.16 19.74
N ALA A 291 0.97 -13.08 19.52
CA ALA A 291 1.54 -12.58 18.28
C ALA A 291 1.10 -13.42 17.08
N ASN A 292 1.00 -14.74 17.19
CA ASN A 292 0.51 -15.58 16.09
C ASN A 292 -0.93 -15.22 15.66
N ARG A 293 -1.78 -14.73 16.57
CA ARG A 293 -3.14 -14.31 16.25
C ARG A 293 -3.21 -13.04 15.41
N MET A 294 -2.22 -12.14 15.50
CA MET A 294 -2.25 -10.91 14.70
C MET A 294 -2.02 -11.17 13.18
N ARG A 295 -1.72 -12.41 12.77
CA ARG A 295 -1.76 -12.83 11.36
C ARG A 295 -3.15 -12.69 10.73
N GLY A 296 -4.21 -12.72 11.55
CA GLY A 296 -5.60 -12.57 11.12
C GLY A 296 -6.08 -11.13 10.99
N SER A 297 -5.37 -10.15 11.58
CA SER A 297 -5.84 -8.77 11.69
C SER A 297 -5.03 -7.81 10.82
N ILE A 298 -5.69 -6.86 10.15
CA ILE A 298 -5.02 -5.79 9.38
C ILE A 298 -4.59 -4.67 10.34
N TYR A 299 -5.47 -4.29 11.27
CA TYR A 299 -5.19 -3.35 12.34
C TYR A 299 -4.80 -4.08 13.61
N ILE A 300 -3.68 -3.70 14.22
CA ILE A 300 -3.22 -4.27 15.48
C ILE A 300 -3.53 -3.29 16.59
N ASN A 301 -4.61 -3.58 17.32
CA ASN A 301 -5.03 -2.76 18.45
C ASN A 301 -4.10 -2.99 19.64
N ALA A 302 -3.26 -1.98 19.94
CA ALA A 302 -2.25 -2.07 21.00
C ALA A 302 -2.87 -2.34 22.39
N GLU A 303 -4.07 -1.85 22.67
CA GLU A 303 -4.80 -2.11 23.92
C GLU A 303 -5.09 -3.61 24.12
N LYS A 304 -5.31 -4.35 23.04
CA LYS A 304 -5.62 -5.78 23.10
C LYS A 304 -4.43 -6.66 23.42
N GLY A 305 -3.21 -6.14 23.21
CA GLY A 305 -1.96 -6.85 23.54
C GLY A 305 -1.51 -6.65 24.99
N GLU A 306 -2.03 -5.63 25.68
CA GLU A 306 -1.71 -5.42 27.10
C GLU A 306 -2.44 -6.44 27.97
N VAL A 307 -1.67 -7.15 28.80
CA VAL A 307 -2.26 -7.86 29.93
C VAL A 307 -2.68 -6.79 30.92
N SER A 308 -3.93 -6.81 31.38
CA SER A 308 -4.37 -5.91 32.44
C SER A 308 -3.48 -6.19 33.65
N SER A 309 -2.66 -5.21 34.08
CA SER A 309 -2.05 -5.32 35.40
C SER A 309 -3.19 -5.26 36.41
N GLU A 310 -3.35 -6.32 37.19
CA GLU A 310 -4.13 -6.30 38.42
C GLU A 310 -3.49 -5.30 39.40
N THR A 311 -3.79 -4.03 39.18
CA THR A 311 -3.54 -2.94 40.13
C THR A 311 -4.76 -2.02 40.23
N ASP A 312 -5.95 -2.54 39.92
CA ASP A 312 -7.19 -2.07 40.57
C ASP A 312 -7.51 -3.08 41.67
N SER A 313 -6.75 -2.98 42.76
CA SER A 313 -7.05 -3.69 43.99
C SER A 313 -8.26 -3.06 44.67
N THR A 314 -9.45 -3.50 44.29
CA THR A 314 -10.58 -3.57 45.21
C THR A 314 -11.26 -4.90 45.00
N HIS A 315 -11.03 -5.82 45.95
CA HIS A 315 -11.76 -7.06 46.09
C HIS A 315 -13.27 -6.79 46.09
N HIS A 316 -13.97 -7.23 45.04
CA HIS A 316 -15.34 -7.69 45.18
C HIS A 316 -15.51 -8.97 44.37
N THR A 317 -15.61 -10.07 45.12
CA THR A 317 -15.98 -11.38 44.65
C THR A 317 -17.48 -11.36 44.37
N GLU A 318 -17.88 -11.11 43.12
CA GLU A 318 -19.25 -11.40 42.68
C GLU A 318 -19.22 -12.16 41.36
N GLU A 319 -20.00 -13.24 41.32
CA GLU A 319 -20.20 -14.12 40.17
C GLU A 319 -20.72 -13.34 38.95
N PRO A 320 -20.44 -13.80 37.71
CA PRO A 320 -20.78 -13.03 36.52
C PRO A 320 -22.30 -12.99 36.31
N SER A 321 -22.91 -11.85 36.60
CA SER A 321 -24.28 -11.55 36.20
C SER A 321 -24.30 -11.06 34.74
N VAL A 322 -25.27 -11.58 33.99
CA VAL A 322 -25.48 -11.35 32.56
C VAL A 322 -26.17 -9.99 32.35
N VAL A 323 -25.54 -8.87 32.68
CA VAL A 323 -25.95 -7.53 32.23
C VAL A 323 -24.89 -6.50 32.61
N ASP A 324 -24.01 -6.17 31.66
CA ASP A 324 -23.55 -4.80 31.36
C ASP A 324 -22.36 -4.83 30.39
N VAL A 325 -22.65 -4.67 29.10
CA VAL A 325 -21.65 -4.32 28.09
C VAL A 325 -21.39 -2.81 28.21
N ILE A 326 -20.86 -2.37 29.34
CA ILE A 326 -20.28 -1.03 29.43
C ILE A 326 -18.92 -1.13 28.74
N PRO A 327 -18.67 -0.39 27.64
CA PRO A 327 -17.35 -0.36 27.02
C PRO A 327 -16.34 0.08 28.08
N ARG A 328 -15.32 -0.75 28.34
CA ARG A 328 -14.20 -0.33 29.21
C ARG A 328 -13.67 1.01 28.67
N PRO A 329 -13.41 2.00 29.53
CA PRO A 329 -12.86 3.27 29.08
C PRO A 329 -11.56 3.00 28.33
N ARG A 330 -11.42 3.55 27.13
CA ARG A 330 -10.21 3.43 26.31
C ARG A 330 -9.03 3.96 27.13
N LYS A 331 -7.91 3.24 27.16
CA LYS A 331 -6.69 3.76 27.80
C LYS A 331 -6.15 4.92 26.97
N GLU A 332 -6.07 6.11 27.56
CA GLU A 332 -5.53 7.31 26.91
C GLU A 332 -4.01 7.21 26.67
N GLN A 333 -3.34 6.41 27.49
CA GLN A 333 -1.91 6.12 27.39
C GLN A 333 -1.66 4.64 27.63
N LEU A 334 -0.80 4.07 26.79
CA LEU A 334 -0.40 2.67 26.87
C LEU A 334 1.04 2.53 27.41
N SER A 335 1.38 1.32 27.86
CA SER A 335 2.72 0.99 28.30
C SER A 335 3.74 1.22 27.18
N SER A 336 4.96 1.56 27.56
CA SER A 336 6.05 1.79 26.59
C SER A 336 6.41 0.56 25.76
N THR A 337 6.01 -0.64 26.19
CA THR A 337 6.24 -1.91 25.49
C THR A 337 5.03 -2.36 24.67
N ALA A 338 3.91 -1.66 24.71
CA ALA A 338 2.73 -2.01 23.94
C ALA A 338 3.04 -1.99 22.43
N TYR A 339 2.48 -2.95 21.71
CA TYR A 339 2.75 -3.17 20.30
C TYR A 339 1.45 -3.05 19.50
N GLY A 340 1.45 -2.24 18.45
CA GLY A 340 0.29 -2.10 17.57
C GLY A 340 0.52 -1.23 16.36
N THR A 341 -0.55 -0.96 15.62
CA THR A 341 -0.50 -0.10 14.43
C THR A 341 -0.22 1.34 14.84
N MET A 342 0.93 1.87 14.39
CA MET A 342 1.35 3.24 14.65
C MET A 342 1.03 4.18 13.51
N LYS A 343 1.18 3.70 12.27
CA LYS A 343 1.03 4.51 11.06
C LYS A 343 0.15 3.78 10.07
N GLN A 344 -0.73 4.52 9.42
CA GLN A 344 -1.54 4.05 8.30
C GLN A 344 -1.27 4.97 7.12
N THR A 345 -0.92 4.42 5.96
CA THR A 345 -0.59 5.21 4.77
C THR A 345 -1.45 4.77 3.60
N VAL A 346 -1.99 5.73 2.86
CA VAL A 346 -2.64 5.53 1.56
C VAL A 346 -1.94 6.39 0.52
N ILE A 347 -1.59 5.79 -0.61
CA ILE A 347 -1.02 6.49 -1.77
C ILE A 347 -1.93 6.22 -2.96
N LEU A 348 -2.40 7.28 -3.60
CA LEU A 348 -3.11 7.24 -4.88
C LEU A 348 -2.24 7.94 -5.92
N VAL A 349 -2.06 7.33 -7.09
CA VAL A 349 -1.46 7.98 -8.26
C VAL A 349 -2.44 7.86 -9.41
N ASP A 350 -2.88 9.00 -9.94
CA ASP A 350 -3.76 9.03 -11.09
C ASP A 350 -3.01 8.74 -12.40
N HIS A 351 -3.73 8.69 -13.51
CA HIS A 351 -3.12 8.45 -14.83
C HIS A 351 -2.31 9.64 -15.37
N ASP A 352 -2.41 10.82 -14.74
CA ASP A 352 -1.63 12.02 -15.05
C ASP A 352 -0.37 12.16 -14.19
N GLY A 353 -0.14 11.22 -13.27
CA GLY A 353 1.02 11.23 -12.37
C GLY A 353 0.82 12.14 -11.16
N LYS A 354 -0.39 12.65 -10.92
CA LYS A 354 -0.71 13.34 -9.68
C LYS A 354 -0.78 12.32 -8.56
N VAL A 355 -0.10 12.62 -7.47
CA VAL A 355 -0.08 11.81 -6.26
C VAL A 355 -0.88 12.46 -5.15
N THR A 356 -1.72 11.66 -4.49
CA THR A 356 -2.27 11.95 -3.17
C THR A 356 -1.65 10.99 -2.15
N PHE A 357 -0.75 11.49 -1.31
CA PHE A 357 -0.10 10.73 -0.21
C PHE A 357 -0.73 11.14 1.13
N VAL A 358 -1.33 10.19 1.84
CA VAL A 358 -1.97 10.43 3.14
C VAL A 358 -1.40 9.48 4.19
N GLU A 359 -0.85 10.02 5.28
CA GLU A 359 -0.42 9.25 6.44
C GLU A 359 -1.20 9.66 7.70
N ARG A 360 -1.77 8.67 8.39
CA ARG A 360 -2.32 8.81 9.74
C ARG A 360 -1.32 8.31 10.77
N THR A 361 -0.97 9.15 11.74
CA THR A 361 -0.17 8.78 12.92
C THR A 361 -1.09 8.59 14.11
N LEU A 362 -1.25 7.36 14.58
CA LEU A 362 -2.26 7.01 15.58
C LEU A 362 -1.79 7.21 17.03
N TRP A 363 -0.48 7.16 17.25
CA TRP A 363 0.16 7.27 18.57
C TRP A 363 1.33 8.24 18.51
N ASP A 364 1.50 9.03 19.57
CA ASP A 364 2.69 9.86 19.76
C ASP A 364 3.84 9.06 20.43
N GLU A 365 5.00 9.69 20.54
CA GLU A 365 6.20 9.08 21.14
C GLU A 365 6.05 8.70 22.63
N LYS A 366 5.03 9.23 23.32
CA LYS A 366 4.73 8.93 24.72
C LYS A 366 3.69 7.82 24.86
N GLY A 367 3.28 7.20 23.76
CA GLY A 367 2.26 6.15 23.72
C GLY A 367 0.85 6.68 23.96
N ARG A 368 0.61 7.97 23.70
CA ARG A 368 -0.73 8.58 23.78
C ARG A 368 -1.38 8.58 22.41
N ARG A 369 -2.70 8.45 22.36
CA ARG A 369 -3.45 8.56 21.09
C ARG A 369 -3.32 9.99 20.54
N VAL A 370 -3.04 10.08 19.24
CA VAL A 370 -3.07 11.37 18.54
C VAL A 370 -4.54 11.77 18.31
N PRO A 371 -4.95 13.02 18.59
CA PRO A 371 -6.31 13.48 18.33
C PRO A 371 -6.70 13.36 16.85
N ASP A 372 -7.96 13.05 16.57
CA ASP A 372 -8.45 12.86 15.18
C ASP A 372 -8.19 14.07 14.28
N ALA A 373 -8.22 15.30 14.82
CA ALA A 373 -7.93 16.52 14.07
C ALA A 373 -6.46 16.65 13.62
N GLU A 374 -5.54 15.93 14.29
CA GLU A 374 -4.09 16.02 14.06
C GLU A 374 -3.51 14.73 13.48
N VAL A 375 -4.29 13.65 13.47
CA VAL A 375 -3.86 12.29 13.11
C VAL A 375 -3.34 12.24 11.68
N GLU A 376 -3.98 12.98 10.76
CA GLU A 376 -3.78 12.87 9.33
C GLU A 376 -2.84 13.94 8.79
N LYS A 377 -1.96 13.54 7.89
CA LYS A 377 -1.17 14.45 7.06
C LYS A 377 -1.33 14.05 5.61
N ARG A 378 -1.72 15.01 4.78
CA ARG A 378 -1.95 14.87 3.34
C ARG A 378 -0.95 15.72 2.59
N ILE A 379 -0.28 15.12 1.60
CA ILE A 379 0.69 15.79 0.73
C ILE A 379 0.35 15.39 -0.71
N GLU A 380 0.24 16.39 -1.57
CA GLU A 380 -0.01 16.22 -3.00
C GLU A 380 1.14 16.78 -3.82
N PHE A 381 1.50 16.08 -4.89
CA PHE A 381 2.51 16.53 -5.85
C PHE A 381 2.35 15.78 -7.18
N GLU A 382 3.03 16.23 -8.22
CA GLU A 382 3.09 15.54 -9.51
C GLU A 382 4.43 14.80 -9.66
N ILE A 383 4.39 13.59 -10.21
CA ILE A 383 5.61 12.84 -10.49
C ILE A 383 6.41 13.54 -11.59
N GLU A 384 7.62 13.96 -11.23
CA GLU A 384 8.58 14.55 -12.15
C GLU A 384 8.94 13.56 -13.28
N GLY A 385 8.78 14.03 -14.52
CA GLY A 385 9.08 13.23 -15.70
C GLY A 385 8.09 12.08 -15.93
N TRP A 386 6.85 12.18 -15.42
CA TRP A 386 5.80 11.17 -15.61
C TRP A 386 5.65 10.71 -17.08
N TRP A 387 5.77 11.65 -18.02
CA TRP A 387 5.63 11.44 -19.46
C TRP A 387 6.94 11.17 -20.21
N ASN A 388 8.11 11.25 -19.56
CA ASN A 388 9.41 11.17 -20.25
C ASN A 388 9.68 9.80 -20.90
N GLY A 389 8.88 8.78 -20.60
CA GLY A 389 8.90 7.50 -21.32
C GLY A 389 8.43 7.57 -22.79
N GLU A 390 7.96 8.73 -23.26
CA GLU A 390 7.51 8.95 -24.65
C GLU A 390 8.58 9.59 -25.57
N GLU A 391 9.66 10.16 -25.03
CA GLU A 391 10.58 11.02 -25.81
C GLU A 391 11.61 10.25 -26.67
N GLU A 392 11.88 8.96 -26.37
CA GLU A 392 12.90 8.16 -27.09
C GLU A 392 12.58 7.87 -28.58
N GLU A 393 11.33 8.02 -29.04
CA GLU A 393 10.99 7.81 -30.47
C GLU A 393 11.05 9.09 -31.32
N SER A 394 11.09 10.28 -30.71
CA SER A 394 11.09 11.53 -31.47
C SER A 394 12.46 11.87 -32.10
N GLU A 395 13.56 11.39 -31.51
CA GLU A 395 14.91 11.59 -32.06
C GLU A 395 15.27 10.59 -33.18
N MET A 396 14.63 9.42 -33.24
CA MET A 396 14.83 8.44 -34.33
C MET A 396 14.04 8.78 -35.60
N SER A 397 12.97 9.57 -35.49
CA SER A 397 12.21 10.05 -36.66
C SER A 397 12.86 11.24 -37.35
N ALA A 398 13.73 12.00 -36.66
CA ALA A 398 14.38 13.18 -37.23
C ALA A 398 15.63 12.85 -38.06
N THR A 399 16.21 11.64 -37.91
CA THR A 399 17.45 11.24 -38.60
C THR A 399 17.25 10.45 -39.91
N GLN A 400 16.00 10.17 -40.32
CA GLN A 400 15.71 9.48 -41.59
C GLN A 400 15.17 10.38 -42.72
N SER A 401 15.12 11.72 -42.54
CA SER A 401 14.68 12.65 -43.62
C SER A 401 15.79 13.48 -44.26
N ALA A 402 17.06 13.25 -43.91
CA ALA A 402 18.20 13.93 -44.52
C ALA A 402 19.07 12.92 -45.28
N GLY A 403 18.59 12.45 -46.43
CA GLY A 403 19.28 11.41 -47.20
C GLY A 403 18.80 11.21 -48.63
N GLU A 404 18.24 12.23 -49.28
CA GLU A 404 18.05 12.23 -50.74
C GLU A 404 18.54 13.57 -51.30
N GLN A 405 19.82 13.62 -51.66
CA GLN A 405 20.31 14.60 -52.63
C GLN A 405 21.19 13.89 -53.66
N GLU A 406 20.57 13.70 -54.82
CA GLU A 406 21.08 13.86 -56.18
C GLU A 406 22.43 13.22 -56.55
N VAL A 407 22.30 12.15 -57.34
CA VAL A 407 23.29 11.70 -58.33
C VAL A 407 23.40 12.75 -59.45
N PRO A 408 24.59 13.18 -59.88
CA PRO A 408 24.76 13.73 -61.21
C PRO A 408 25.25 12.63 -62.15
N GLU A 409 24.41 12.26 -63.12
CA GLU A 409 24.88 11.78 -64.41
C GLU A 409 25.68 12.91 -65.08
N THR A 410 26.87 12.61 -65.61
CA THR A 410 27.28 12.98 -66.97
C THR A 410 28.72 12.52 -67.24
N GLY A 411 28.93 11.97 -68.45
CA GLY A 411 30.12 12.26 -69.27
C GLY A 411 31.13 11.15 -69.39
#